data_AF-E6SF80-F1
#
_entry.id   AF-E6SF80-F1
#
_cell.length_a   1.000
_cell.length_b   1.000
_cell.length_c   1.000
_cell.angle_alpha   90.00
_cell.angle_beta   90.00
_cell.angle_gamma   90.00
#
_symmetry.space_group_name_H-M   'P 1'
#
loop_
_entity.id
_entity.type
_entity.pdbx_description
1 polymer ?
#
loop_
_entity_poly.entity_id
_entity_poly.type
_entity_poly.pdbx_seq_one_letter_code
_entity_poly.pdbx_strand_id
1 'polypeptide(L)'
;MTQPAAGETGAGRRFLINVIGAVGLVFGFLPMLRYLLELELFDFTVAPYEWLELEGAARLLPPAIVLITCLVVAYLLERGAPRA
;
A
#
# COMPACT_ATOMS: atom_id res chain seq x y z
N MET A 1 -3.63 -26.53 31.78
CA MET A 1 -2.56 -25.51 31.74
C MET A 1 -2.63 -24.85 30.38
N THR A 2 -3.25 -23.68 30.29
CA THR A 2 -3.38 -22.90 29.05
C THR A 2 -2.15 -22.04 28.89
N GLN A 3 -1.24 -22.46 28.00
CA GLN A 3 -0.06 -21.71 27.61
C GLN A 3 -0.48 -20.58 26.66
N PRO A 4 -0.21 -19.29 26.96
CA PRO A 4 -0.53 -18.24 26.01
C PRO A 4 0.41 -18.35 24.81
N ALA A 5 -0.17 -18.38 23.61
CA ALA A 5 0.56 -18.48 22.35
C ALA A 5 1.39 -17.20 22.11
N ALA A 6 2.62 -17.15 22.64
CA ALA A 6 3.58 -16.08 22.41
C ALA A 6 4.11 -16.03 20.95
N GLY A 7 3.62 -16.90 20.05
CA GLY A 7 4.07 -17.02 18.66
C GLY A 7 3.15 -16.39 17.60
N GLU A 8 1.90 -16.04 17.93
CA GLU A 8 0.93 -15.57 16.92
C GLU A 8 1.11 -14.09 16.53
N THR A 9 1.74 -13.28 17.38
CA THR A 9 1.80 -11.82 17.20
C THR A 9 2.80 -11.38 16.13
N GLY A 10 3.88 -12.16 15.89
CA GLY A 10 4.93 -11.81 14.93
C GLY A 10 4.62 -12.18 13.48
N ALA A 11 4.05 -13.36 13.24
CA ALA A 11 3.74 -13.85 11.90
C ALA A 11 2.55 -13.12 11.27
N GLY A 12 1.46 -12.93 12.03
CA GLY A 12 0.28 -12.17 11.55
C GLY A 12 0.62 -10.73 11.20
N ARG A 13 1.53 -10.10 11.95
CA ARG A 13 1.94 -8.72 11.67
C ARG A 13 2.84 -8.59 10.44
N ARG A 14 3.77 -9.53 10.23
CA ARG A 14 4.56 -9.59 8.99
C ARG A 14 3.67 -9.82 7.76
N PHE A 15 2.67 -10.68 7.88
CA PHE A 15 1.66 -10.87 6.84
C PHE A 15 0.91 -9.57 6.53
N LEU A 16 0.43 -8.85 7.56
CA LEU A 16 -0.23 -7.55 7.38
C LEU A 16 0.67 -6.53 6.68
N ILE A 17 1.94 -6.42 7.08
CA ILE A 17 2.90 -5.51 6.44
C ILE A 17 3.05 -5.85 4.95
N ASN A 18 3.18 -7.13 4.60
CA ASN A 18 3.29 -7.57 3.22
C ASN A 18 2.02 -7.27 2.40
N VAL A 19 0.83 -7.50 2.98
CA VAL A 19 -0.44 -7.19 2.32
C VAL A 19 -0.57 -5.68 2.10
N ILE A 20 -0.26 -4.87 3.11
CA ILE A 20 -0.29 -3.40 3.00
C ILE A 20 0.71 -2.92 1.94
N GLY A 21 1.91 -3.50 1.92
CA GLY A 21 2.92 -3.23 0.91
C GLY A 21 2.43 -3.58 -0.51
N ALA A 22 1.81 -4.75 -0.68
CA ALA A 22 1.23 -5.15 -1.96
C ALA A 22 0.10 -4.22 -2.41
N VAL A 23 -0.78 -3.79 -1.50
CA VAL A 23 -1.82 -2.80 -1.78
C VAL A 23 -1.21 -1.46 -2.20
N GLY A 24 -0.22 -0.97 -1.46
CA GLY A 24 0.49 0.27 -1.81
C GLY A 24 1.22 0.19 -3.15
N LEU A 25 1.74 -0.99 -3.51
CA LEU A 25 2.34 -1.23 -4.81
C LEU A 25 1.29 -1.18 -5.93
N VAL A 26 0.19 -1.93 -5.78
CA VAL A 26 -0.85 -2.07 -6.81
C VAL A 26 -1.66 -0.79 -7.03
N PHE A 27 -1.99 -0.08 -5.95
CA PHE A 27 -2.85 1.10 -6.01
C PHE A 27 -2.09 2.43 -5.87
N GLY A 28 -0.83 2.41 -5.44
CA GLY A 28 0.01 3.61 -5.38
C GLY A 28 1.06 3.63 -6.49
N PHE A 29 1.96 2.65 -6.50
CA PHE A 29 3.13 2.68 -7.38
C PHE A 29 2.80 2.37 -8.85
N LEU A 30 2.03 1.31 -9.11
CA LEU A 30 1.62 0.91 -10.45
C LEU A 30 0.85 2.01 -11.23
N PRO A 31 -0.18 2.66 -10.67
CA PRO A 31 -0.88 3.73 -11.38
C PRO A 31 0.01 4.96 -11.60
N MET A 32 0.95 5.28 -10.71
CA MET A 32 1.96 6.31 -10.99
C MET A 32 2.80 5.97 -12.21
N LEU A 33 3.32 4.74 -12.29
CA LEU A 33 4.11 4.30 -13.44
C LEU A 33 3.28 4.32 -14.72
N ARG A 34 2.01 3.92 -14.67
CA ARG A 34 1.09 4.05 -15.81
C ARG A 34 0.97 5.50 -16.26
N TYR A 35 0.73 6.44 -15.35
CA TYR A 35 0.61 7.85 -15.72
C TYR A 35 1.90 8.44 -16.27
N LEU A 36 3.07 7.99 -15.77
CA LEU A 36 4.38 8.46 -16.21
C LEU A 36 4.83 7.86 -17.55
N LEU A 37 4.48 6.61 -17.80
CA LEU A 37 4.94 5.83 -18.97
C LEU A 37 3.84 5.59 -20.01
N GLU A 38 2.63 6.11 -19.77
CA GLU A 38 1.43 5.94 -20.60
C GLU A 38 1.13 4.45 -20.95
N LEU A 39 1.38 3.55 -20.00
CA LEU A 39 1.26 2.10 -20.21
C LEU A 39 -0.21 1.64 -20.21
N GLU A 40 -0.70 1.14 -21.34
CA GLU A 40 -2.06 0.61 -21.50
C GLU A 40 -2.36 -0.64 -20.65
N LEU A 41 -1.35 -1.47 -20.36
CA LEU A 41 -1.52 -2.76 -19.66
C LEU A 41 -2.07 -2.64 -18.21
N PHE A 42 -1.93 -1.48 -17.58
CA PHE A 42 -2.27 -1.26 -16.18
C PHE A 42 -3.56 -0.46 -15.96
N ASP A 43 -4.47 -0.43 -16.93
CA ASP A 43 -5.69 0.39 -16.89
C ASP A 43 -6.56 0.13 -15.66
N PHE A 44 -6.63 -1.13 -15.22
CA PHE A 44 -7.37 -1.53 -14.01
C PHE A 44 -6.88 -0.85 -12.72
N THR A 45 -5.62 -0.40 -12.67
CA THR A 45 -5.05 0.28 -11.48
C THR A 45 -5.47 1.73 -11.37
N VAL A 46 -5.97 2.31 -12.48
CA VAL A 46 -6.38 3.71 -12.58
C VAL A 46 -7.89 3.87 -12.49
N ALA A 47 -8.67 2.85 -12.86
CA ALA A 47 -10.13 2.80 -12.70
C ALA A 47 -10.67 3.36 -11.35
N PRO A 48 -10.10 3.03 -10.16
CA PRO A 48 -10.58 3.59 -8.90
C PRO A 48 -10.29 5.09 -8.71
N TYR A 49 -9.50 5.72 -9.56
CA TYR A 49 -9.13 7.14 -9.49
C TYR A 49 -9.79 8.00 -10.57
N GLU A 50 -10.40 7.40 -11.59
CA GLU A 50 -11.01 8.14 -12.71
C GLU A 50 -12.21 8.98 -12.29
N TRP A 51 -12.99 8.53 -11.30
CA TRP A 51 -14.10 9.29 -10.71
C TRP A 51 -13.74 10.66 -10.12
N LEU A 52 -12.44 10.93 -9.87
CA LEU A 52 -11.97 12.21 -9.35
C LEU A 52 -11.79 13.26 -10.45
N GLU A 53 -11.86 12.87 -11.72
CA GLU A 53 -11.78 13.76 -12.90
C GLU A 53 -10.59 14.74 -12.87
N LEU A 54 -9.48 14.34 -12.23
CA LEU A 54 -8.30 15.19 -12.05
C LEU A 54 -7.55 15.35 -13.37
N GLU A 55 -7.01 16.53 -13.63
CA GLU A 55 -6.24 16.83 -14.85
C GLU A 55 -4.74 16.96 -14.59
N GLY A 56 -3.94 16.56 -15.58
CA GLY A 56 -2.48 16.71 -15.55
C GLY A 56 -1.81 16.05 -14.34
N ALA A 57 -0.90 16.77 -13.70
CA ALA A 57 -0.12 16.27 -12.55
C ALA A 57 -0.98 15.93 -11.31
N ALA A 58 -2.20 16.49 -11.22
CA ALA A 58 -3.10 16.18 -10.11
C ALA A 58 -3.54 14.70 -10.12
N ARG A 59 -3.47 14.00 -11.26
CA ARG A 59 -3.75 12.56 -11.37
C ARG A 59 -2.80 11.68 -10.56
N LEU A 60 -1.59 12.17 -10.27
CA LEU A 60 -0.61 11.47 -9.44
C LEU A 60 -0.89 11.61 -7.93
N LEU A 61 -1.75 12.56 -7.55
CA LEU A 61 -1.99 12.92 -6.16
C LEU A 61 -2.73 11.81 -5.40
N PRO A 62 -3.81 11.20 -5.93
CA PRO A 62 -4.46 10.06 -5.29
C PRO A 62 -3.54 8.83 -5.07
N PRO A 63 -2.83 8.31 -6.10
CA PRO A 63 -1.95 7.17 -5.89
C PRO A 63 -0.76 7.51 -4.97
N ALA A 64 -0.29 8.76 -4.96
CA ALA A 64 0.73 9.22 -4.01
C ALA A 64 0.25 9.18 -2.57
N ILE A 65 -0.96 9.66 -2.30
CA ILE A 65 -1.55 9.60 -0.97
C ILE A 65 -1.68 8.15 -0.50
N VAL A 66 -2.16 7.25 -1.37
CA VAL A 66 -2.29 5.82 -1.04
C VAL A 66 -0.92 5.22 -0.73
N LEU A 67 0.08 5.45 -1.58
CA LEU A 67 1.43 4.94 -1.37
C LEU A 67 2.02 5.43 -0.05
N ILE A 68 1.95 6.73 0.22
CA ILE A 68 2.45 7.34 1.47
C ILE A 68 1.71 6.75 2.68
N THR A 69 0.39 6.62 2.60
CA THR A 69 -0.42 6.07 3.69
C THR A 69 -0.02 4.62 3.98
N CYS A 70 0.11 3.79 2.95
CA CYS A 70 0.56 2.40 3.10
C CYS A 70 1.95 2.32 3.73
N LEU A 71 2.89 3.18 3.30
CA LEU A 71 4.24 3.25 3.88
C LEU A 71 4.21 3.67 5.35
N VAL A 72 3.41 4.68 5.70
CA VAL A 72 3.25 5.15 7.09
C VAL A 72 2.65 4.05 7.96
N VAL A 73 1.60 3.37 7.51
CA VAL A 73 0.97 2.29 8.27
C VAL A 73 1.93 1.11 8.43
N ALA A 74 2.63 0.70 7.37
CA ALA A 74 3.64 -0.34 7.44
C ALA A 74 4.76 0.02 8.42
N TYR A 75 5.24 1.27 8.38
CA TYR A 75 6.26 1.79 9.28
C TYR A 75 5.81 1.79 10.74
N LEU A 76 4.56 2.21 11.01
CA LEU A 76 4.01 2.19 12.37
C LEU A 76 3.85 0.77 12.90
N LEU A 77 3.37 -0.15 12.05
CA LEU A 77 3.31 -1.57 12.39
C LEU A 77 4.69 -2.13 12.67
N GLU A 78 5.70 -1.77 11.88
CA GLU A 78 7.08 -2.18 12.09
C GLU A 78 7.66 -1.63 13.39
N ARG A 79 7.50 -0.32 13.67
CA ARG A 79 7.94 0.32 14.91
C ARG A 79 7.27 -0.21 16.16
N GLY A 80 6.03 -0.64 16.08
CA GLY A 80 5.31 -1.29 17.16
C GLY A 80 5.85 -2.70 17.49
N ALA A 81 6.91 -3.20 16.84
CA ALA A 81 7.54 -4.46 17.26
C ALA A 81 8.25 -4.26 18.58
N PRO A 82 8.12 -5.22 19.52
CA PRO A 82 9.26 -5.47 20.38
C PRO A 82 10.44 -5.75 19.46
N ARG A 83 11.44 -4.86 19.48
CA ARG A 83 12.72 -5.11 18.81
C ARG A 83 13.22 -6.46 19.34
N ALA A 84 13.24 -7.46 18.46
CA ALA A 84 13.75 -8.78 18.77
C ALA A 84 15.27 -8.70 19.01
#